data_AF-A0A2R4VSQ0-F1
#
_entry.id   AF-A0A2R4VSQ0-F1
#
_cell.length_a   1.000
_cell.length_b   1.000
_cell.length_c   1.000
_cell.angle_alpha   90.00
_cell.angle_beta   90.00
_cell.angle_gamma   90.00
#
_symmetry.space_group_name_H-M   'P 1'
#
loop_
_entity.id
_entity.type
_entity.pdbx_description
1 polymer ?
#
loop_
_entity_poly.entity_id
_entity_poly.type
_entity_poly.pdbx_seq_one_letter_code
_entity_poly.pdbx_strand_id
1 'polypeptide(L)'
;MASRMARIVHMGKLDGYSALLNGTMLELEGRLLWPAEEPLKEAMRRAGLQPSELIIDTCSPVAGMPVSAVSAAAVRHRSGGLPLAA
;
A
#
# COMPACT_ATOMS: atom_id res chain seq x y z
N MET A 1 18.32 -15.36 7.67
CA MET A 1 16.86 -15.12 7.66
C MET A 1 16.61 -13.92 6.75
N ALA A 2 15.78 -14.04 5.72
CA ALA A 2 15.42 -12.89 4.89
C ALA A 2 14.57 -11.94 5.74
N SER A 3 15.07 -10.73 6.02
CA SER A 3 14.28 -9.71 6.70
C SER A 3 13.10 -9.34 5.80
N ARG A 4 11.88 -9.48 6.32
CA ARG A 4 10.66 -9.18 5.56
C ARG A 4 10.40 -7.68 5.65
N MET A 5 10.34 -7.01 4.50
CA MET A 5 10.05 -5.58 4.45
C MET A 5 8.54 -5.34 4.53
N ALA A 6 8.12 -4.51 5.49
CA ALA A 6 6.74 -4.07 5.62
C ALA A 6 6.63 -2.59 5.22
N ARG A 7 5.59 -2.27 4.46
CA ARG A 7 5.31 -0.93 3.95
C ARG A 7 4.52 -0.15 5.01
N ILE A 8 4.71 1.16 5.04
CA ILE A 8 3.95 2.05 5.91
C ILE A 8 2.83 2.67 5.07
N VAL A 9 1.61 2.69 5.61
CA VAL A 9 0.43 3.28 4.97
C VAL A 9 -0.09 4.39 5.88
N HIS A 10 -0.13 5.62 5.38
CA HIS A 10 -0.87 6.72 6.00
C HIS A 10 -2.34 6.63 5.59
N MET A 11 -3.19 6.33 6.58
CA MET A 11 -4.64 6.18 6.45
C MET A 11 -5.31 7.54 6.61
N GLY A 12 -5.33 8.35 5.55
CA GLY A 12 -5.74 9.75 5.63
C GLY A 12 -7.12 10.03 6.24
N LYS A 13 -8.10 9.14 6.05
CA LYS A 13 -9.43 9.30 6.68
C LYS A 13 -9.46 8.99 8.18
N LEU A 14 -8.50 8.18 8.64
CA LEU A 14 -8.39 7.76 10.04
C LEU A 14 -7.31 8.53 10.78
N ASP A 15 -6.56 9.38 10.08
CA ASP A 15 -5.44 10.16 10.61
C ASP A 15 -4.45 9.30 11.40
N GLY A 16 -3.92 8.26 10.75
CA GLY A 16 -3.02 7.32 11.39
C GLY A 16 -2.24 6.45 10.41
N TYR A 17 -1.33 5.66 10.95
CA TYR A 17 -0.38 4.85 10.21
C TYR A 17 -0.62 3.37 10.47
N SER A 18 -0.47 2.55 9.44
CA SER A 18 -0.53 1.09 9.55
C SER A 18 0.61 0.42 8.78
N ALA A 19 0.99 -0.78 9.21
CA ALA A 19 1.97 -1.60 8.51
C ALA A 19 1.27 -2.59 7.57
N LEU A 20 1.82 -2.73 6.36
CA LEU A 20 1.33 -3.65 5.34
C LEU A 20 2.46 -4.61 4.93
N LEU A 21 2.24 -5.90 5.06
CA LEU A 21 3.17 -6.94 4.63
C LEU A 21 2.48 -7.87 3.64
N ASN A 22 3.04 -8.01 2.44
CA ASN A 22 2.49 -8.85 1.36
C ASN A 22 0.98 -8.62 1.11
N GLY A 23 0.55 -7.35 1.17
CA GLY A 23 -0.86 -6.98 0.98
C GLY A 23 -1.78 -7.18 2.17
N THR A 24 -1.25 -7.66 3.31
CA THR A 24 -2.02 -7.85 4.55
C THR A 24 -1.63 -6.79 5.58
N MET A 25 -2.64 -6.18 6.19
CA MET A 25 -2.44 -5.20 7.27
C MET A 25 -2.01 -5.92 8.55
N LEU A 26 -0.99 -5.41 9.22
CA LEU A 26 -0.41 -6.05 10.39
C LEU A 26 -0.92 -5.41 11.66
N GLU A 27 -1.37 -6.26 12.58
CA GLU A 27 -1.56 -5.88 13.98
C GLU A 27 -0.22 -6.03 14.70
N LEU A 28 0.28 -4.92 15.24
CA LEU A 28 1.53 -4.86 15.98
C LEU A 28 1.20 -4.38 17.39
N GLU A 29 1.60 -5.15 18.41
CA GLU A 29 1.35 -4.81 19.83
C GLU A 29 -0.13 -4.57 20.17
N GLY A 30 -1.03 -5.36 19.54
CA GLY A 30 -2.47 -5.22 19.74
C GLY A 30 -3.09 -4.01 19.00
N ARG A 31 -2.35 -3.39 18.07
CA ARG A 31 -2.77 -2.17 17.36
C ARG A 31 -2.61 -2.32 15.86
N LEU A 32 -3.70 -2.07 15.14
CA LEU A 32 -3.71 -1.95 13.67
C LEU A 32 -3.39 -0.53 13.18
N LEU A 33 -3.68 0.48 14.00
CA LEU A 33 -3.54 1.89 13.68
C LEU A 33 -2.69 2.60 14.74
N TRP A 34 -1.72 3.38 14.26
CA TRP A 34 -0.77 4.13 15.08
C TRP A 34 -0.94 5.63 14.82
N PRO A 35 -0.83 6.48 15.85
CA PRO A 35 -1.01 7.92 15.68
C PRO A 35 0.17 8.60 14.94
N ALA A 36 1.33 7.94 14.86
CA ALA A 36 2.52 8.47 14.22
C ALA A 36 3.35 7.35 13.59
N GLU A 37 4.16 7.72 12.60
CA GLU A 37 5.05 6.81 11.85
C GLU A 37 6.15 6.17 12.72
N GLU A 38 6.83 6.97 13.56
CA GLU A 38 7.99 6.49 14.32
C GLU A 38 7.66 5.38 15.33
N PRO A 39 6.60 5.47 16.14
CA PRO A 39 6.16 4.37 17.00
C PRO A 39 5.81 3.09 16.22
N LEU A 40 5.22 3.23 15.03
CA LEU A 40 4.93 2.10 14.15
C LEU A 40 6.22 1.43 13.65
N LYS A 41 7.20 2.22 13.19
CA LYS A 41 8.52 1.70 12.76
C LYS A 41 9.21 0.93 13.87
N GLU A 42 9.15 1.43 15.10
CA GLU A 42 9.77 0.75 16.24
C GLU A 42 9.05 -0.57 16.56
N ALA A 43 7.71 -0.59 16.49
CA ALA A 43 6.95 -1.83 16.63
C ALA A 43 7.28 -2.85 15.53
N MET A 44 7.46 -2.39 14.29
CA MET A 44 7.90 -3.24 13.16
C MET A 44 9.29 -3.82 13.43
N ARG A 45 10.25 -3.02 13.89
CA ARG A 45 11.60 -3.47 14.23
C ARG A 45 11.59 -4.51 15.34
N ARG A 46 10.80 -4.30 16.40
CA ARG A 46 10.59 -5.28 17.48
C ARG A 46 9.95 -6.58 17.00
N ALA A 47 9.10 -6.51 15.98
CA ALA A 47 8.53 -7.68 15.30
C ALA A 47 9.48 -8.35 14.28
N GLY A 48 10.73 -7.87 14.14
CA GLY A 48 11.70 -8.41 13.18
C GLY A 48 11.41 -8.05 11.73
N LEU A 49 10.63 -6.99 11.49
CA LEU A 49 10.30 -6.46 10.17
C LEU A 49 11.18 -5.26 9.84
N GLN A 50 11.59 -5.16 8.58
CA GLN A 50 12.24 -3.95 8.09
C GLN A 50 11.16 -2.95 7.64
N PRO A 51 11.04 -1.77 8.27
CA PRO A 51 10.16 -0.73 7.76
C PRO A 51 10.66 -0.24 6.40
N SER A 52 9.73 0.02 5.50
CA SER A 52 10.02 0.73 4.25
C SER A 52 10.25 2.20 4.54
N GLU A 53 11.19 2.82 3.83
CA GLU A 53 11.43 4.27 3.86
C GLU A 53 10.36 5.06 3.06
N LEU A 54 9.46 4.36 2.37
CA LEU A 54 8.37 4.97 1.60
C LEU A 54 7.04 4.81 2.33
N ILE A 55 6.29 5.91 2.39
CA ILE A 55 4.93 5.95 2.95
C ILE A 55 3.93 5.97 1.81
N ILE A 56 2.95 5.08 1.86
CA ILE A 56 1.80 5.08 0.96
C ILE A 56 0.73 5.98 1.59
N ASP A 57 0.47 7.12 0.98
CA ASP A 57 -0.61 8.00 1.44
C ASP A 57 -1.94 7.63 0.75
N THR A 58 -2.98 7.42 1.55
CA THR A 58 -4.34 7.11 1.10
C THR A 58 -5.33 8.25 1.36
N CYS A 59 -4.84 9.44 1.73
CA CYS A 59 -5.63 10.66 1.72
C CYS A 59 -6.33 10.78 0.37
N SER A 60 -7.66 10.90 0.40
CA SER A 60 -8.40 11.26 -0.81
C SER A 60 -7.95 12.66 -1.23
N PRO A 61 -7.65 12.90 -2.51
CA PRO A 61 -7.33 14.25 -2.96
C PRO A 61 -8.49 15.16 -2.57
N VAL A 62 -8.19 16.27 -1.89
CA VAL A 62 -9.17 17.34 -1.73
C VAL A 62 -9.66 17.69 -3.13
N ALA A 63 -10.98 17.74 -3.33
CA ALA A 63 -11.58 18.06 -4.62
C ALA A 63 -11.06 19.43 -5.07
N GLY A 64 -10.04 19.46 -5.94
CA GLY A 64 -9.37 20.70 -6.30
C GLY A 64 -8.02 20.58 -7.01
N MET A 65 -7.33 19.44 -6.97
CA MET A 65 -6.11 19.24 -7.78
C MET A 65 -6.13 17.94 -8.58
N PRO A 66 -5.80 17.97 -9.89
CA PRO A 66 -5.61 16.76 -10.66
C PRO A 66 -4.30 16.11 -10.22
N VAL A 67 -4.38 15.17 -9.28
CA VAL A 67 -3.32 14.17 -9.14
C VAL A 67 -3.31 13.36 -10.43
N SER A 68 -2.21 13.40 -11.17
CA SER A 68 -1.98 12.54 -12.34
C SER A 68 -2.22 11.10 -11.91
N ALA A 69 -3.41 10.59 -12.24
CA ALA A 69 -3.70 9.18 -12.12
C ALA A 69 -2.71 8.44 -13.00
N VAL A 70 -1.97 7.50 -12.43
CA VAL A 70 -1.25 6.51 -13.23
C VAL A 70 -2.33 5.76 -14.00
N SER A 71 -2.47 6.09 -15.29
CA SER A 71 -3.43 5.44 -16.19
C SER A 71 -3.20 3.93 -16.13
N ALA A 72 -4.22 3.19 -15.67
CA ALA A 72 -4.32 1.74 -15.75
C ALA A 72 -4.53 1.24 -17.20
N ALA A 73 -3.90 1.90 -18.17
CA ALA A 73 -4.05 1.62 -19.59
C ALA A 73 -2.84 0.84 -20.11
N ALA A 74 -2.80 -0.46 -19.83
CA ALA A 74 -2.19 -1.46 -20.73
C ALA A 74 -2.48 -2.92 -20.32
N VAL A 75 -3.72 -3.27 -19.95
CA VAL A 75 -4.16 -4.66 -20.19
C VAL A 75 -4.65 -4.70 -21.63
N ARG A 76 -3.73 -5.00 -22.57
CA ARG A 76 -4.11 -5.35 -23.94
C ARG A 76 -4.83 -6.69 -23.87
N HIS A 77 -6.16 -6.62 -23.82
CA HIS A 77 -7.02 -7.79 -23.99
C HIS A 77 -6.77 -8.35 -25.39
N ARG A 78 -5.94 -9.39 -25.50
CA ARG A 78 -5.67 -10.09 -26.76
C ARG A 78 -6.87 -11.00 -27.04
N SER A 79 -7.95 -10.41 -27.55
CA SER A 79 -9.08 -11.17 -28.04
C SER A 79 -8.71 -11.74 -29.41
N GLY A 80 -8.29 -13.00 -29.41
CA GLY A 80 -8.18 -13.81 -30.63
C GLY A 80 -9.55 -14.06 -31.24
N GLY A 81 -9.61 -14.06 -32.56
CA GLY A 81 -10.81 -14.38 -33.32
C GLY A 81 -10.62 -14.10 -34.80
N LEU A 82 -9.85 -14.95 -35.49
CA LEU A 82 -9.91 -15.09 -36.94
C LEU A 82 -11.28 -15.66 -37.31
N PRO A 83 -12.07 -15.04 -38.21
CA PRO A 83 -13.12 -15.76 -38.90
C PRO A 83 -12.50 -16.49 -40.10
N LEU A 84 -12.50 -17.82 -39.98
CA LEU A 84 -12.38 -18.77 -41.08
C LEU A 84 -13.76 -18.92 -41.75
N ALA A 85 -13.76 -19.24 -43.05
CA ALA A 85 -14.85 -19.72 -43.93
C ALA A 85 -15.40 -18.66 -44.90
N ALA A 86 -15.59 -18.94 -46.19
CA ALA A 86 -15.31 -20.10 -47.02
C ALA A 86 -15.18 -19.62 -48.48
#